data_AF-A0A7W1HGW7-F1
#
_entry.id   AF-A0A7W1HGW7-F1
#
_cell.length_a   1.000
_cell.length_b   1.000
_cell.length_c   1.000
_cell.angle_alpha   90.00
_cell.angle_beta   90.00
_cell.angle_gamma   90.00
#
_symmetry.space_group_name_H-M   'P 1'
#
loop_
_entity.id
_entity.type
_entity.pdbx_description
1 polymer ?
#
loop_
_entity_poly.entity_id
_entity_poly.type
_entity_poly.pdbx_seq_one_letter_code
_entity_poly.pdbx_strand_id
1 'polypeptide(L)' 'MSYPYLIPMPVKVEDTILMEKYSGQEVTIDGEEFIIIKAEDIIAVIEK' A
#
# COMPACT_ATOMS: atom_id res chain seq x y z
N MET A 1 8.24 14.35 26.87
CA MET A 1 6.90 13.80 26.58
C MET A 1 6.73 13.90 25.08
N SER A 2 7.07 12.83 24.37
CA SER A 2 7.27 12.82 22.92
C SER A 2 6.02 12.27 22.25
N TYR A 3 5.38 13.05 21.40
CA TYR A 3 4.28 12.57 20.56
C TYR A 3 4.80 11.46 19.63
N PRO A 4 4.00 10.43 19.31
CA PRO A 4 4.41 9.45 18.30
C PRO A 4 4.55 10.16 16.95
N TYR A 5 5.76 10.10 16.37
CA TYR A 5 5.99 10.59 15.01
C TYR A 5 5.34 9.63 14.02
N LEU A 6 4.45 10.15 13.16
CA LEU A 6 3.82 9.36 12.11
C LEU A 6 4.83 9.15 10.98
N ILE A 7 4.97 7.90 10.53
CA ILE A 7 5.79 7.56 9.37
C ILE A 7 4.95 7.88 8.12
N PRO A 8 5.46 8.70 7.18
CA PRO A 8 4.74 8.98 5.94
C PRO A 8 4.62 7.72 5.08
N MET A 9 3.53 7.62 4.32
CA MET A 9 3.36 6.55 3.35
C MET A 9 4.46 6.63 2.27
N PRO A 10 5.09 5.51 1.89
CA PRO A 10 6.19 5.51 0.91
C PRO A 10 5.71 5.74 -0.55
N VAL A 11 4.40 5.85 -0.77
CA VAL A 11 3.75 5.96 -2.09
C VAL A 11 2.63 7.00 -2.08
N LYS A 12 2.25 7.45 -3.28
CA LYS A 12 1.16 8.39 -3.53
C LYS A 12 0.02 7.71 -4.28
N VAL A 13 -1.14 8.34 -4.27
CA VAL A 13 -2.27 7.95 -5.13
C VAL A 13 -1.81 7.99 -6.59
N GLU A 14 -2.25 7.02 -7.38
CA GLU A 14 -1.84 6.78 -8.78
C GLU A 14 -0.44 6.17 -9.00
N ASP A 15 0.36 5.93 -7.95
CA ASP A 15 1.62 5.20 -8.12
C ASP A 15 1.35 3.75 -8.53
N THR A 16 2.03 3.28 -9.57
CA THR A 16 2.05 1.85 -9.91
C THR A 16 3.15 1.19 -9.09
N ILE A 17 2.81 0.17 -8.31
CA ILE A 17 3.76 -0.49 -7.40
C ILE A 17 3.93 -1.97 -7.74
N LEU A 18 5.07 -2.52 -7.32
CA LEU A 18 5.27 -3.95 -7.16
C LEU A 18 5.14 -4.30 -5.68
N MET A 19 4.35 -5.32 -5.38
CA MET A 19 4.16 -5.85 -4.02
C MET A 19 4.44 -7.35 -3.98
N GLU A 20 4.61 -7.92 -2.78
CA GLU A 20 4.71 -9.37 -2.64
C GLU A 20 3.44 -10.08 -3.16
N LYS A 21 3.63 -11.19 -3.88
CA LYS A 21 2.54 -11.89 -4.60
C LYS A 21 1.44 -12.45 -3.69
N TYR A 22 1.78 -12.76 -2.44
CA TYR A 22 0.88 -13.43 -1.49
C TYR A 22 0.58 -12.57 -0.27
N SER A 23 0.89 -11.27 -0.32
CA SER A 23 0.58 -10.32 0.74
C SER A 23 -0.77 -9.65 0.51
N GLY A 24 -1.37 -9.19 1.60
CA GLY A 24 -2.62 -8.45 1.60
C GLY A 24 -3.88 -9.28 1.81
N GLN A 25 -4.99 -8.56 1.94
CA GLN A 25 -6.34 -9.11 2.07
C GLN A 25 -7.23 -8.51 0.98
N GLU A 26 -7.90 -9.39 0.24
CA GLU A 26 -8.92 -9.00 -0.73
C GLU A 26 -10.17 -8.48 0.00
N VAL A 27 -10.67 -7.34 -0.47
CA VAL A 27 -11.90 -6.70 0.02
C VAL A 27 -12.70 -6.17 -1.15
N THR A 28 -14.03 -6.27 -1.05
CA THR A 28 -14.94 -5.67 -2.03
C THR A 28 -15.62 -4.46 -1.41
N ILE A 29 -15.52 -3.30 -2.06
CA ILE A 29 -16.15 -2.05 -1.62
C ILE A 29 -16.93 -1.50 -2.82
N ASP A 30 -18.22 -1.23 -2.64
CA ASP A 30 -19.11 -0.68 -3.68
C ASP A 30 -19.11 -1.46 -5.01
N GLY A 31 -18.80 -2.77 -4.97
CA GLY A 31 -18.75 -3.65 -6.13
C GLY A 31 -17.39 -3.70 -6.84
N GLU A 32 -16.40 -2.96 -6.35
CA GLU A 32 -15.02 -2.97 -6.84
C GLU A 32 -14.13 -3.82 -5.92
N GLU A 33 -13.20 -4.56 -6.52
CA GLU A 33 -12.23 -5.41 -5.82
C GLU A 33 -10.95 -4.64 -5.51
N PHE A 34 -10.54 -4.66 -4.24
CA PHE A 34 -9.31 -4.05 -3.76
C PHE A 34 -8.47 -5.06 -2.97
N ILE A 35 -7.17 -4.80 -2.89
CA ILE A 35 -6.26 -5.53 -2.01
C ILE A 35 -5.70 -4.55 -1.00
N ILE A 36 -5.96 -4.79 0.28
CA ILE A 36 -5.34 -4.04 1.36
C ILE A 36 -4.00 -4.70 1.69
N ILE A 37 -2.90 -3.98 1.50
CA ILE A 37 -1.54 -4.40 1.85
C ILE A 37 -0.96 -3.50 2.94
N LYS A 38 0.08 -3.97 3.62
CA LYS A 38 0.88 -3.09 4.48
C LYS A 38 1.93 -2.37 3.65
N ALA A 39 2.38 -1.21 4.13
CA ALA A 39 3.46 -0.45 3.48
C ALA A 39 4.78 -1.22 3.40
N GLU A 40 5.02 -2.17 4.31
CA GLU A 40 6.21 -3.04 4.31
C GLU A 40 6.24 -4.07 3.17
N ASP A 41 5.07 -4.39 2.60
CA ASP A 41 4.95 -5.37 1.51
C ASP A 41 5.22 -4.75 0.11
N ILE A 42 5.44 -3.43 0.06
CA ILE A 42 5.74 -2.69 -1.17
C ILE A 42 7.23 -2.87 -1.50
N ILE A 43 7.52 -3.46 -2.66
CA ILE A 43 8.89 -3.76 -3.12
C ILE A 43 9.47 -2.57 -3.87
N ALA A 44 8.71 -1.96 -4.78
CA ALA A 44 9.16 -0.85 -5.62
C ALA A 44 7.97 -0.04 -6.19
N VAL A 45 8.24 1.22 -6.56
CA VAL A 45 7.37 2.03 -7.42
C VAL A 45 7.90 1.91 -8.85
N ILE A 46 7.01 1.68 -9.82
CA ILE A 46 7.34 1.53 -11.24
C ILE A 46 7.12 2.88 -11.93
N GLU A 47 8.19 3.44 -12.49
CA GLU A 47 8.14 4.63 -13.35
C GLU A 47 8.08 4.21 -14.83
N LYS A 48 7.35 4.98 -15.65
CA LYS A 48 7.18 4.73 -17.08
C LYS A 48 8.12 5.58 -17.93
#